data_AF-A0A8T4MSG3-F1
#
_entry.id   AF-A0A8T4MSG3-F1
#
_cell.length_a   1.000
_cell.length_b   1.000
_cell.length_c   1.000
_cell.angle_alpha   90.00
_cell.angle_beta   90.00
_cell.angle_gamma   90.00
#
_symmetry.space_group_name_H-M   'P 1'
#
loop_
_entity.id
_entity.type
_entity.pdbx_description
1 polymer ?
#
loop_
_entity_poly.entity_id
_entity_poly.type
_entity_poly.pdbx_seq_one_letter_code
_entity_poly.pdbx_strand_id
1 'polypeptide(L)'
;MAILINIISISVVIIILSVIIYVIHCINKRLKEKIDTEKRRLIIIQERLDKINKKNPGEKDLDELDKLARDFFKNKDNLGYNLSYLELAKEFKKNNKKESHFCIKMSELMYSKKEPKEKEIKEAINIFSELI
;
A
#
# COMPACT_ATOMS: atom_id res chain seq x y z
N MET A 1 1.79 60.25 2.07
CA MET A 1 0.75 59.20 2.07
C MET A 1 1.04 58.05 1.11
N ALA A 2 1.41 58.30 -0.15
CA ALA A 2 1.71 57.23 -1.12
C ALA A 2 2.78 56.22 -0.67
N ILE A 3 3.86 56.69 -0.04
CA ILE A 3 4.95 55.82 0.48
C ILE A 3 4.43 54.87 1.57
N LEU A 4 3.59 55.37 2.50
CA LEU A 4 2.98 54.58 3.57
C LEU A 4 2.05 53.51 3.02
N ILE A 5 1.24 53.85 2.01
CA ILE A 5 0.35 52.89 1.33
C ILE A 5 1.16 51.79 0.63
N ASN A 6 2.27 52.14 -0.03
CA ASN A 6 3.16 51.16 -0.66
C ASN A 6 3.80 50.22 0.37
N ILE A 7 4.26 50.76 1.51
CA ILE A 7 4.83 49.94 2.60
C ILE A 7 3.79 48.96 3.15
N ILE A 8 2.56 49.42 3.40
CA ILE A 8 1.46 48.56 3.87
C ILE A 8 1.16 47.47 2.83
N SER A 9 1.06 47.84 1.55
CA SER A 9 0.80 46.89 0.47
C SER A 9 1.88 45.80 0.38
N ILE A 10 3.16 46.18 0.46
CA ILE A 10 4.28 45.22 0.45
C ILE A 10 4.23 44.32 1.68
N SER A 11 3.93 44.88 2.85
CA SER A 11 3.85 44.15 4.11
C SER A 11 2.76 43.07 4.06
N VAL A 12 1.59 43.38 3.50
CA VAL A 12 0.49 42.44 3.33
C VAL A 12 0.91 41.28 2.41
N VAL A 13 1.60 41.57 1.30
CA VAL A 13 2.10 40.52 0.39
C VAL A 13 3.09 39.59 1.10
N ILE A 14 4.02 40.14 1.89
CA ILE A 14 4.99 39.34 2.66
C ILE A 14 4.28 38.43 3.67
N ILE A 15 3.25 38.93 4.36
CA ILE A 15 2.47 38.15 5.32
C ILE A 15 1.76 37.00 4.60
N ILE A 16 1.11 37.27 3.47
CA ILE A 16 0.42 36.23 2.67
C ILE A 16 1.40 35.15 2.22
N LEU A 17 2.56 35.54 1.67
CA LEU A 17 3.60 34.60 1.25
C LEU A 17 4.12 33.76 2.43
N SER A 18 4.32 34.38 3.58
CA SER A 18 4.77 33.69 4.79
C SER A 18 3.77 32.63 5.26
N VAL A 19 2.47 32.95 5.21
CA VAL A 19 1.39 31.99 5.52
C VAL A 19 1.37 30.84 4.52
N ILE A 20 1.49 31.11 3.22
CA ILE A 20 1.53 30.07 2.17
C ILE A 20 2.72 29.12 2.40
N ILE A 21 3.92 29.66 2.65
CA ILE A 21 5.12 28.87 2.93
C ILE A 21 4.91 28.00 4.17
N TYR A 22 4.33 28.56 5.23
CA TYR A 22 4.03 27.82 6.46
C TYR A 22 3.07 26.64 6.20
N VAL A 23 1.98 26.88 5.46
CA VAL A 23 1.02 25.81 5.10
C VAL A 23 1.69 24.70 4.29
N ILE A 24 2.49 25.06 3.28
CA ILE A 24 3.24 24.09 2.47
C ILE A 24 4.20 23.29 3.35
N HIS A 25 4.91 23.95 4.26
CA HIS A 25 5.81 23.28 5.19
C HIS A 25 5.07 22.25 6.08
N CYS A 26 3.92 22.62 6.62
CA CYS A 26 3.08 21.71 7.41
C CYS A 26 2.59 20.51 6.60
N ILE A 27 2.15 20.73 5.35
CA ILE A 27 1.73 19.65 4.44
C ILE A 27 2.90 18.71 4.15
N ASN A 28 4.07 19.26 3.81
CA ASN A 28 5.26 18.47 3.49
C ASN A 28 5.74 17.64 4.68
N LYS A 29 5.70 18.20 5.90
CA LYS A 29 6.05 17.46 7.11
C LYS A 29 5.12 16.26 7.33
N ARG A 30 3.81 16.48 7.23
CA ARG A 30 2.81 15.40 7.35
C ARG A 30 2.96 14.36 6.26
N LEU A 31 3.26 14.78 5.03
CA LEU A 31 3.47 13.86 3.92
C LEU A 31 4.73 13.01 4.13
N LYS A 32 5.81 13.62 4.62
CA LYS A 32 7.05 12.91 4.95
C LYS A 32 6.82 11.87 6.05
N GLU A 33 6.13 12.22 7.12
CA GLU A 33 5.78 11.28 8.20
C GLU A 33 4.94 10.10 7.68
N LYS A 34 3.98 10.35 6.78
CA LYS A 34 3.21 9.29 6.12
C LYS A 34 4.07 8.38 5.26
N ILE A 35 4.96 8.96 4.44
CA ILE A 35 5.87 8.20 3.58
C ILE A 35 6.81 7.34 4.42
N ASP A 36 7.40 7.88 5.49
CA ASP A 36 8.30 7.14 6.37
C ASP A 36 7.57 6.00 7.10
N THR A 37 6.31 6.20 7.46
CA THR A 37 5.46 5.15 8.04
C THR A 37 5.18 4.03 7.04
N GLU A 38 4.76 4.36 5.82
CA GLU A 38 4.51 3.35 4.78
C GLU A 38 5.79 2.63 4.37
N LYS A 39 6.93 3.31 4.27
CA LYS A 39 8.23 2.67 4.02
C LYS A 39 8.58 1.63 5.08
N ARG A 40 8.49 1.99 6.37
CA ARG A 40 8.73 1.03 7.46
C ARG A 40 7.80 -0.17 7.37
N ARG A 41 6.55 0.07 7.00
CA ARG A 41 5.56 -0.99 6.85
C ARG A 41 5.88 -1.93 5.69
N LEU A 42 6.23 -1.40 4.52
CA LEU A 42 6.66 -2.22 3.37
C LEU A 42 7.91 -3.03 3.69
N ILE A 43 8.87 -2.46 4.44
CA ILE A 43 10.05 -3.20 4.93
C ILE A 43 9.62 -4.39 5.79
N ILE A 44 8.69 -4.19 6.75
CA ILE A 44 8.20 -5.29 7.60
C ILE A 44 7.48 -6.36 6.78
N ILE A 45 6.67 -5.97 5.78
CA ILE A 45 6.00 -6.94 4.89
C ILE A 45 7.05 -7.72 4.09
N GLN A 46 8.05 -7.03 3.53
CA GLN A 46 9.14 -7.67 2.79
C GLN A 46 9.92 -8.67 3.66
N GLU A 47 10.28 -8.29 4.89
CA GLU A 47 10.98 -9.18 5.82
C GLU A 47 10.16 -10.43 6.18
N ARG A 48 8.83 -10.31 6.28
CA ARG A 48 7.94 -11.45 6.50
C ARG A 48 7.77 -12.28 5.23
N LEU A 49 7.73 -11.65 4.06
CA LEU A 49 7.67 -12.33 2.78
C LEU A 49 8.93 -13.17 2.53
N ASP A 50 10.11 -12.63 2.83
CA ASP A 50 11.39 -13.35 2.71
C ASP A 50 11.44 -14.59 3.62
N LYS A 51 10.79 -14.54 4.79
CA LYS A 51 10.69 -15.69 5.70
C LYS A 51 9.82 -16.82 5.15
N ILE A 52 8.81 -16.52 4.33
CA ILE A 52 7.92 -17.52 3.73
C ILE A 52 8.37 -17.92 2.31
N ASN A 53 9.21 -17.11 1.65
CA ASN A 53 9.79 -17.40 0.34
C ASN A 53 10.91 -18.44 0.41
N LYS A 54 10.57 -19.65 0.84
CA LYS A 54 11.49 -20.79 0.97
C LYS A 54 11.46 -21.65 -0.28
N LYS A 55 12.36 -22.65 -0.34
CA LYS A 55 12.39 -23.62 -1.46
C LYS A 55 11.08 -24.42 -1.55
N ASN A 56 10.56 -24.84 -0.40
CA ASN A 56 9.38 -25.69 -0.25
C ASN A 56 8.39 -25.03 0.75
N PRO A 57 7.56 -24.07 0.31
CA PRO A 57 6.56 -23.45 1.16
C PRO A 57 5.38 -24.39 1.40
N GLY A 58 4.85 -24.40 2.62
CA GLY A 58 3.71 -25.23 3.03
C GLY A 58 2.45 -24.41 3.33
N GLU A 59 1.41 -25.08 3.84
CA GLU A 59 0.12 -24.48 4.18
C GLU A 59 0.25 -23.31 5.18
N LYS A 60 1.13 -23.44 6.17
CA LYS A 60 1.40 -22.35 7.13
C LYS A 60 1.97 -21.09 6.47
N ASP A 61 2.76 -21.26 5.41
CA ASP A 61 3.31 -20.14 4.64
C ASP A 61 2.23 -19.49 3.77
N LEU A 62 1.25 -20.27 3.29
CA LEU A 62 0.07 -19.76 2.59
C LEU A 62 -0.85 -18.95 3.52
N ASP A 63 -1.07 -19.41 4.75
CA ASP A 63 -1.83 -18.67 5.77
C ASP A 63 -1.16 -17.34 6.12
N GLU A 64 0.17 -17.35 6.23
CA GLU A 64 0.94 -16.13 6.46
C GLU A 64 0.87 -15.19 5.26
N LEU A 65 0.93 -15.72 4.03
CA LEU A 65 0.73 -14.94 2.80
C LEU A 65 -0.67 -14.29 2.77
N ASP A 66 -1.72 -15.01 3.16
CA ASP A 66 -3.09 -14.46 3.24
C ASP A 66 -3.15 -13.27 4.21
N LYS A 67 -2.54 -13.40 5.39
CA LYS A 67 -2.48 -12.31 6.38
C LYS A 67 -1.73 -11.10 5.82
N LEU A 68 -0.55 -11.32 5.23
CA LEU A 68 0.25 -10.25 4.63
C LEU A 68 -0.50 -9.53 3.51
N ALA A 69 -1.16 -10.27 2.63
CA ALA A 69 -1.93 -9.72 1.52
C ALA A 69 -3.15 -8.93 2.00
N ARG A 70 -3.90 -9.45 2.96
CA ARG A 70 -5.06 -8.73 3.54
C ARG A 70 -4.63 -7.45 4.23
N ASP A 71 -3.56 -7.51 5.02
CA ASP A 71 -2.99 -6.32 5.65
C ASP A 71 -2.49 -5.33 4.60
N PHE A 72 -1.87 -5.79 3.52
CA PHE A 72 -1.43 -4.96 2.40
C PHE A 72 -2.61 -4.21 1.76
N PHE A 73 -3.62 -4.93 1.27
CA PHE A 73 -4.78 -4.33 0.58
C PHE A 73 -5.62 -3.45 1.49
N LYS A 74 -5.78 -3.80 2.77
CA LYS A 74 -6.50 -2.96 3.72
C LYS A 74 -5.89 -1.57 3.79
N ASN A 75 -4.58 -1.48 3.88
CA ASN A 75 -3.95 -0.18 4.12
C ASN A 75 -3.62 0.56 2.81
N LYS A 76 -3.29 -0.16 1.72
CA LYS A 76 -3.01 0.44 0.41
C LYS A 76 -4.28 1.00 -0.23
N ASP A 77 -5.35 0.21 -0.22
CA ASP A 77 -6.57 0.49 -0.98
C ASP A 77 -7.79 0.79 -0.08
N ASN A 78 -7.60 0.83 1.24
CA ASN A 78 -8.67 1.00 2.25
C ASN A 78 -9.80 -0.04 2.11
N LEU A 79 -9.45 -1.24 1.66
CA LEU A 79 -10.40 -2.33 1.44
C LEU A 79 -10.69 -3.09 2.73
N GLY A 80 -11.94 -3.49 2.94
CA GLY A 80 -12.35 -4.22 4.15
C GLY A 80 -11.82 -5.65 4.17
N TYR A 81 -11.46 -6.16 5.37
CA TYR A 81 -11.07 -7.57 5.58
C TYR A 81 -12.14 -8.58 5.16
N ASN A 82 -13.40 -8.12 5.08
CA ASN A 82 -14.55 -8.97 4.82
C ASN A 82 -14.69 -9.34 3.34
N LEU A 83 -13.93 -8.70 2.45
CA LEU A 83 -13.95 -9.06 1.03
C LEU A 83 -13.20 -10.37 0.79
N SER A 84 -13.83 -11.25 0.03
CA SER A 84 -13.19 -12.40 -0.56
C SER A 84 -12.20 -11.97 -1.64
N TYR A 85 -11.23 -12.83 -1.94
CA TYR A 85 -10.28 -12.56 -3.03
C TYR A 85 -10.97 -12.40 -4.39
N LEU A 86 -12.11 -13.06 -4.64
CA LEU A 86 -12.87 -12.85 -5.88
C LEU A 86 -13.50 -11.46 -5.95
N GLU A 87 -13.94 -10.91 -4.82
CA GLU A 87 -14.47 -9.55 -4.74
C GLU A 87 -13.34 -8.53 -4.92
N LEU A 88 -12.21 -8.73 -4.23
CA LEU A 88 -10.99 -7.92 -4.43
C LEU A 88 -10.54 -7.94 -5.89
N ALA A 89 -10.55 -9.10 -6.55
CA ALA A 89 -10.19 -9.23 -7.95
C ALA A 89 -11.11 -8.41 -8.88
N LYS A 90 -12.41 -8.29 -8.55
CA LYS A 90 -13.37 -7.49 -9.30
C LYS A 90 -13.09 -5.99 -9.14
N GLU A 91 -12.79 -5.54 -7.93
CA GLU A 91 -12.39 -4.15 -7.66
C GLU A 91 -11.13 -3.77 -8.46
N PHE A 92 -10.15 -4.67 -8.49
CA PHE A 92 -8.87 -4.41 -9.17
C PHE A 92 -8.91 -4.57 -10.70
N LYS A 93 -9.96 -5.19 -11.26
CA LYS A 93 -10.01 -5.58 -12.69
C LYS A 93 -9.82 -4.44 -13.68
N LYS A 94 -10.22 -3.20 -13.32
CA LYS A 94 -10.16 -2.05 -14.23
C LYS A 94 -8.79 -1.37 -14.26
N ASN A 95 -8.16 -1.19 -13.11
CA ASN A 95 -6.99 -0.31 -12.97
C ASN A 95 -5.73 -1.03 -12.45
N ASN A 96 -5.88 -2.21 -11.84
CA ASN A 96 -4.84 -2.88 -11.07
C ASN A 96 -4.73 -4.36 -11.48
N LYS A 97 -4.23 -4.60 -12.70
CA LYS A 97 -4.20 -5.94 -13.30
C LYS A 97 -3.37 -6.95 -12.49
N LYS A 98 -2.27 -6.51 -11.88
CA LYS A 98 -1.40 -7.39 -11.08
C LYS A 98 -2.08 -7.82 -9.79
N GLU A 99 -2.70 -6.88 -9.08
CA GLU A 99 -3.46 -7.13 -7.85
C GLU A 99 -4.66 -8.04 -8.13
N SER A 100 -5.36 -7.83 -9.25
CA SER A 100 -6.44 -8.70 -9.71
C SER A 100 -5.93 -10.12 -9.98
N HIS A 101 -4.78 -10.26 -10.66
CA HIS A 101 -4.16 -11.56 -10.93
C HIS A 101 -3.78 -12.30 -9.64
N PHE A 102 -3.15 -11.60 -8.69
CA PHE A 102 -2.83 -12.16 -7.37
C PHE A 102 -4.09 -12.64 -6.64
N CYS A 103 -5.13 -11.81 -6.61
CA CYS A 103 -6.38 -12.15 -5.94
C CYS A 103 -7.03 -13.39 -6.56
N ILE A 104 -7.04 -13.53 -7.89
CA ILE A 104 -7.54 -14.75 -8.55
C ILE A 104 -6.73 -15.96 -8.09
N LYS A 105 -5.39 -15.87 -8.09
CA LYS A 105 -4.51 -16.96 -7.66
C LYS A 105 -4.74 -17.35 -6.19
N MET A 106 -4.85 -16.38 -5.29
CA MET A 106 -5.15 -16.67 -3.88
C MET A 106 -6.54 -17.28 -3.70
N SER A 107 -7.53 -16.85 -4.49
CA SER A 107 -8.84 -17.49 -4.45
C SER A 107 -8.77 -18.96 -4.89
N GLU A 108 -7.97 -19.28 -5.91
CA GLU A 108 -7.78 -20.66 -6.34
C GLU A 108 -7.12 -21.49 -5.23
N LEU A 109 -6.06 -20.97 -4.62
CA LEU A 109 -5.34 -21.68 -3.55
C LEU A 109 -6.19 -21.91 -2.29
N MET A 110 -6.96 -20.91 -1.87
CA MET A 110 -7.73 -20.96 -0.62
C MET A 110 -9.05 -21.71 -0.74
N TYR A 111 -9.66 -21.74 -1.94
CA TYR A 111 -11.00 -22.30 -2.14
C TYR A 111 -11.05 -23.49 -3.10
N SER A 112 -9.92 -23.95 -3.66
CA SER A 112 -9.93 -25.21 -4.40
C SER A 112 -10.17 -26.39 -3.44
N LYS A 113 -10.86 -27.43 -3.92
CA LYS A 113 -11.02 -28.69 -3.20
C LYS A 113 -9.73 -29.52 -3.13
N LYS A 114 -8.61 -29.01 -3.61
CA LYS A 114 -7.32 -29.70 -3.69
C LYS A 114 -6.35 -29.04 -2.72
N GLU A 115 -5.50 -29.85 -2.09
CA GLU A 115 -4.40 -29.31 -1.31
C GLU A 115 -3.46 -28.50 -2.22
N PRO A 116 -3.10 -27.26 -1.83
CA PRO A 116 -2.21 -26.41 -2.60
C PRO A 116 -0.83 -27.07 -2.75
N LYS A 117 -0.31 -27.14 -3.98
CA LYS A 117 1.05 -27.65 -4.19
C LYS A 117 2.06 -26.56 -3.84
N GLU A 118 3.23 -26.98 -3.32
CA GLU A 118 4.35 -26.08 -2.99
C GLU A 118 4.70 -25.10 -4.13
N LYS A 119 4.64 -25.58 -5.39
CA LYS A 119 4.89 -24.75 -6.58
C LYS A 119 3.88 -23.63 -6.75
N GLU A 120 2.60 -23.89 -6.46
CA GLU A 120 1.52 -22.93 -6.64
C GLU A 120 1.53 -21.88 -5.52
N ILE A 121 1.86 -22.29 -4.29
CA ILE A 121 2.11 -21.37 -3.17
C ILE A 121 3.30 -20.46 -3.50
N LYS A 122 4.39 -21.03 -4.01
CA LYS A 122 5.57 -20.26 -4.40
C LYS A 122 5.28 -19.25 -5.52
N GLU A 123 4.45 -19.63 -6.48
CA GLU A 123 3.99 -18.74 -7.53
C GLU A 123 3.20 -17.56 -6.94
N ALA A 124 2.28 -17.80 -6.00
CA ALA A 124 1.54 -16.74 -5.33
C ALA A 124 2.45 -15.80 -4.51
N ILE A 125 3.45 -16.34 -3.80
CA ILE A 125 4.46 -15.55 -3.09
C ILE A 125 5.22 -14.63 -4.06
N ASN A 126 5.64 -15.15 -5.21
CA ASN A 126 6.36 -14.37 -6.21
C ASN A 126 5.48 -13.26 -6.80
N ILE A 127 4.23 -13.57 -7.15
CA ILE A 127 3.27 -12.56 -7.64
C ILE A 127 3.08 -11.46 -6.58
N PHE A 128 2.93 -11.83 -5.31
CA PHE A 128 2.78 -10.87 -4.22
C PHE A 128 4.03 -10.00 -4.04
N SER A 129 5.22 -10.58 -4.18
CA SER A 129 6.49 -9.85 -4.10
C SER A 129 6.61 -8.77 -5.18
N GLU A 130 5.96 -8.93 -6.33
CA GLU A 130 5.94 -7.89 -7.37
C GLU A 130 4.96 -6.74 -7.07
N LEU A 131 4.10 -6.88 -6.06
CA LEU A 131 3.13 -5.85 -5.66
C LEU A 131 3.68 -4.90 -4.59
N ILE A 132 4.73 -5.33 -3.88
CA ILE A 132 5.44 -4.57 -2.83
C ILE A 132 6.54 -3.74 -3.48
#